data_AF-A0A418AGH2-F1
#
_entry.id   AF-A0A418AGH2-F1
#
_cell.length_a   1.000
_cell.length_b   1.000
_cell.length_c   1.000
_cell.angle_alpha   90.00
_cell.angle_beta   90.00
_cell.angle_gamma   90.00
#
_symmetry.space_group_name_H-M   'P 1'
#
loop_
_entity.id
_entity.type
_entity.pdbx_description
1 polymer ?
#
loop_
_entity_poly.entity_id
_entity_poly.type
_entity_poly.pdbx_seq_one_letter_code
_entity_poly.pdbx_strand_id
1 'polypeptide(L)'
;MKDRMPLLPDLPTTLSMPLWLTTYHEFVQPSNKTVSSLASGSTPARLWCQLGVSNGLRCLRDFMHANVPGYWPDFRAFHNIMSSGYRGATVSLQHGQICFDTVPYTKSVYDHLTQVYDAVRTRLSIRRDVSLTSVPTAAHPFRAVIKNQLLLFERWPRGIVAAMAQHSPIPTAPHPTHTPERPGHDAAKTYTRLLKRCLRWTTPVHCDVWFRATLIMLPVNSRYKHRPDVDRAVLQCSHGCSADETIEPALHACPKASALWTLHQTAWSCFGIGFSWLCITNIDGFTTNGRGAPHMSALF
;
A
#
# COMPACT_ATOMS: atom_id res chain seq x y z
N MET A 1 -8.15 -2.33 -3.66
CA MET A 1 -7.11 -1.55 -4.36
C MET A 1 -7.16 -1.87 -5.85
N LYS A 2 -8.07 -1.25 -6.61
CA LYS A 2 -8.28 -1.58 -8.04
C LYS A 2 -7.21 -0.99 -8.97
N ASP A 3 -6.60 0.14 -8.62
CA ASP A 3 -5.71 0.83 -9.56
C ASP A 3 -4.29 0.95 -9.00
N ARG A 4 -3.50 -0.11 -9.18
CA ARG A 4 -2.03 -0.06 -8.97
C ARG A 4 -1.30 0.68 -10.09
N MET A 5 -1.99 1.01 -11.18
CA MET A 5 -1.46 1.79 -12.29
C MET A 5 -2.43 2.93 -12.63
N PRO A 6 -1.95 4.18 -12.83
CA PRO A 6 -2.81 5.33 -13.15
C PRO A 6 -3.50 5.22 -14.51
N LEU A 7 -2.94 4.43 -15.43
CA LEU A 7 -3.49 4.13 -16.74
C LEU A 7 -3.38 2.64 -16.99
N LEU A 8 -4.35 2.09 -17.71
CA LEU A 8 -4.23 0.75 -18.27
C LEU A 8 -3.08 0.74 -19.30
N PRO A 9 -2.23 -0.29 -19.29
CA PRO A 9 -1.11 -0.41 -20.19
C PRO A 9 -1.58 -0.58 -21.65
N ASP A 10 -0.90 0.13 -22.55
CA ASP A 10 -1.04 -0.02 -24.00
C ASP A 10 -0.46 -1.36 -24.47
N LEU A 11 -0.76 -1.77 -25.72
CA LEU A 11 -0.30 -3.04 -26.28
C LEU A 11 1.23 -3.23 -26.16
N PRO A 12 2.08 -2.27 -26.58
CA PRO A 12 3.53 -2.35 -26.41
C PRO A 12 3.96 -2.63 -24.97
N THR A 13 3.32 -1.95 -24.01
CA THR A 13 3.62 -2.08 -22.60
C THR A 13 3.21 -3.44 -22.08
N THR A 14 1.97 -3.86 -22.31
CA THR A 14 1.43 -5.13 -21.81
C THR A 14 2.27 -6.31 -22.29
N LEU A 15 2.69 -6.30 -23.55
CA LEU A 15 3.53 -7.36 -24.12
C LEU A 15 4.93 -7.44 -23.49
N SER A 16 5.44 -6.32 -22.98
CA SER A 16 6.77 -6.20 -22.35
C SER A 16 6.75 -6.30 -20.82
N MET A 17 5.57 -6.45 -20.20
CA MET A 17 5.46 -6.59 -18.75
C MET A 17 5.99 -7.96 -18.27
N PRO A 18 6.67 -8.02 -17.12
CA PRO A 18 7.19 -9.27 -16.58
C PRO A 18 6.04 -10.22 -16.21
N LEU A 19 6.06 -11.46 -16.72
CA LEU A 19 5.00 -12.44 -16.52
C LEU A 19 5.08 -13.16 -15.17
N TRP A 20 6.30 -13.45 -14.72
CA TRP A 20 6.54 -14.42 -13.63
C TRP A 20 6.31 -13.86 -12.23
N LEU A 21 6.52 -12.55 -12.06
CA LEU A 21 6.51 -11.86 -10.77
C LEU A 21 5.38 -10.83 -10.65
N THR A 22 4.55 -10.69 -11.69
CA THR A 22 3.53 -9.65 -11.68
C THR A 22 2.29 -10.09 -10.92
N THR A 23 1.77 -9.16 -10.12
CA THR A 23 0.45 -9.23 -9.49
C THR A 23 -0.50 -8.26 -10.18
N TYR A 24 -0.17 -7.87 -11.42
CA TYR A 24 -1.00 -7.01 -12.23
C TYR A 24 -2.33 -7.72 -12.53
N HIS A 25 -3.42 -6.98 -12.36
CA HIS A 25 -4.76 -7.53 -12.35
C HIS A 25 -5.09 -8.32 -13.62
N GLU A 26 -4.67 -7.85 -14.81
CA GLU A 26 -4.91 -8.57 -16.08
C GLU A 26 -4.19 -9.92 -16.17
N PHE A 27 -3.06 -10.08 -15.47
CA PHE A 27 -2.28 -11.32 -15.51
C PHE A 27 -2.72 -12.29 -14.41
N VAL A 28 -3.60 -11.85 -13.50
CA VAL A 28 -4.13 -12.64 -12.40
C VAL A 28 -5.60 -12.99 -12.64
N GLN A 29 -6.39 -12.08 -13.21
CA GLN A 29 -7.84 -12.19 -13.37
C GLN A 29 -8.35 -13.45 -14.06
N PRO A 30 -7.71 -13.97 -15.14
CA PRO A 30 -8.29 -15.10 -15.87
C PRO A 30 -8.47 -16.36 -15.01
N SER A 31 -7.67 -16.51 -13.95
CA SER A 31 -7.68 -17.70 -13.09
C SER A 31 -7.60 -17.39 -11.58
N ASN A 32 -7.53 -16.11 -11.19
CA ASN A 32 -7.13 -15.64 -9.87
C ASN A 32 -5.83 -16.26 -9.34
N LYS A 33 -4.99 -16.77 -10.23
CA LYS A 33 -3.70 -17.40 -9.93
C LYS A 33 -2.60 -16.61 -10.62
N THR A 34 -1.44 -16.56 -9.98
CA THR A 34 -0.19 -16.13 -10.62
C THR A 34 0.57 -17.36 -11.09
N VAL A 35 1.48 -17.19 -12.06
CA VAL A 35 2.41 -18.27 -12.43
C VAL A 35 3.20 -18.77 -11.21
N SER A 36 3.60 -17.86 -10.32
CA SER A 36 4.24 -18.23 -9.05
C SER A 36 3.37 -19.13 -8.17
N SER A 37 2.06 -18.88 -8.09
CA SER A 37 1.13 -19.74 -7.32
C SER A 37 0.86 -21.10 -7.98
N LEU A 38 0.95 -21.18 -9.31
CA LEU A 38 0.83 -22.44 -10.05
C LEU A 38 2.08 -23.29 -9.88
N ALA A 39 3.26 -22.65 -9.89
CA ALA A 39 4.53 -23.34 -9.73
C ALA A 39 4.84 -23.67 -8.26
N SER A 40 4.29 -22.94 -7.28
CA SER A 40 4.65 -23.11 -5.86
C SER A 40 4.39 -24.52 -5.30
N GLY A 41 3.42 -25.24 -5.87
CA GLY A 41 3.07 -26.60 -5.44
C GLY A 41 4.04 -27.70 -5.90
N SER A 42 5.06 -27.38 -6.73
CA SER A 42 6.00 -28.37 -7.27
C SER A 42 7.39 -27.78 -7.45
N THR A 43 8.38 -28.32 -6.73
CA THR A 43 9.79 -27.90 -6.86
C THR A 43 10.30 -28.03 -8.30
N PRO A 44 10.06 -29.14 -9.03
CA PRO A 44 10.39 -29.23 -10.45
C PRO A 44 9.75 -28.12 -11.31
N ALA A 45 8.47 -27.79 -11.09
CA ALA A 45 7.79 -26.76 -11.84
C ALA A 45 8.39 -25.37 -11.62
N ARG A 46 8.81 -25.06 -10.38
CA ARG A 46 9.51 -23.80 -10.08
C ARG A 46 10.86 -23.71 -10.79
N LEU A 47 11.67 -24.76 -10.70
CA LEU A 47 12.99 -24.80 -11.35
C LEU A 47 12.85 -24.66 -12.87
N TRP A 48 11.84 -25.32 -13.44
CA TRP A 48 11.51 -25.20 -14.85
C TRP A 48 11.11 -23.77 -15.25
N CYS A 49 10.25 -23.10 -14.46
CA CYS A 49 9.90 -21.69 -14.71
C CYS A 49 11.13 -20.76 -14.58
N GLN A 50 11.98 -20.99 -13.58
CA GLN A 50 13.22 -20.22 -13.38
C GLN A 50 14.21 -20.38 -14.54
N LEU A 51 14.28 -21.57 -15.12
CA LEU A 51 15.08 -21.80 -16.31
C LEU A 51 14.51 -21.04 -17.50
N GLY A 52 13.19 -21.08 -17.72
CA GLY A 52 12.56 -20.31 -18.79
C GLY A 52 12.91 -18.82 -18.73
N VAL A 53 12.94 -18.24 -17.52
CA VAL A 53 13.41 -16.87 -17.29
C VAL A 53 14.88 -16.69 -17.67
N SER A 54 15.73 -17.67 -17.32
CA SER A 54 17.15 -17.69 -17.69
C SER A 54 17.36 -17.80 -19.21
N ASN A 55 16.45 -18.46 -19.91
CA ASN A 55 16.39 -18.55 -21.38
C ASN A 55 15.88 -17.25 -22.04
N GLY A 56 15.65 -16.19 -21.27
CA GLY A 56 15.19 -14.90 -21.78
C GLY A 56 13.69 -14.78 -21.93
N LEU A 57 12.89 -15.77 -21.51
CA LEU A 57 11.44 -15.74 -21.59
C LEU A 57 10.89 -15.00 -20.37
N ARG A 58 10.76 -13.68 -20.43
CA ARG A 58 10.41 -12.82 -19.29
C ARG A 58 9.02 -12.21 -19.43
N CYS A 59 8.59 -11.95 -20.65
CA CYS A 59 7.32 -11.31 -21.00
C CYS A 59 6.61 -12.04 -22.16
N LEU A 60 5.36 -11.67 -22.48
CA LEU A 60 4.57 -12.34 -23.53
C LEU A 60 5.26 -12.21 -24.90
N ARG A 61 5.91 -11.07 -25.13
CA ARG A 61 6.69 -10.77 -26.32
C ARG A 61 7.81 -11.79 -26.57
N ASP A 62 8.51 -12.22 -25.52
CA ASP A 62 9.65 -13.12 -25.66
C ASP A 62 9.22 -14.48 -26.21
N PHE A 63 8.04 -14.98 -25.80
CA PHE A 63 7.48 -16.22 -26.32
C PHE A 63 7.10 -16.15 -27.79
N MET A 64 6.63 -14.99 -28.26
CA MET A 64 6.32 -14.78 -29.67
C MET A 64 7.58 -14.69 -30.52
N HIS A 65 8.65 -14.05 -30.03
CA HIS A 65 9.92 -14.00 -30.77
C HIS A 65 10.69 -15.32 -30.76
N ALA A 66 10.61 -16.09 -29.66
CA ALA A 66 11.27 -17.38 -29.56
C ALA A 66 10.60 -18.46 -30.44
N ASN A 67 9.35 -18.23 -30.87
CA ASN A 67 8.60 -19.15 -31.72
C ASN A 67 8.57 -18.64 -33.16
N VAL A 68 9.22 -19.33 -34.10
CA VAL A 68 9.11 -19.03 -35.54
C VAL A 68 7.79 -19.65 -36.05
N PRO A 69 6.82 -18.88 -36.60
CA PRO A 69 6.97 -17.62 -37.35
C PRO A 69 6.47 -16.34 -36.65
N GLY A 70 6.41 -16.32 -35.31
CA GLY A 70 6.06 -15.13 -34.53
C GLY A 70 4.73 -15.19 -33.79
N TYR A 71 4.03 -16.33 -33.85
CA TYR A 71 2.75 -16.50 -33.18
C TYR A 71 2.92 -17.00 -31.75
N TRP A 72 1.86 -16.86 -30.96
CA TRP A 72 1.79 -17.52 -29.65
C TRP A 72 2.05 -19.03 -29.82
N PRO A 73 3.03 -19.61 -29.12
CA PRO A 73 3.41 -21.00 -29.31
C PRO A 73 2.26 -21.94 -28.91
N ASP A 74 2.17 -23.09 -29.59
CA ASP A 74 1.38 -24.20 -29.07
C ASP A 74 2.07 -24.82 -27.84
N PHE A 75 1.39 -25.74 -27.16
CA PHE A 75 1.96 -26.35 -25.94
C PHE A 75 3.31 -27.04 -26.18
N ARG A 76 3.49 -27.67 -27.35
CA ARG A 76 4.72 -28.41 -27.67
C ARG A 76 5.89 -27.46 -27.90
N ALA A 77 5.69 -26.43 -28.71
CA ALA A 77 6.67 -25.38 -28.95
C ALA A 77 7.00 -24.63 -27.65
N PHE A 78 5.99 -24.26 -26.87
CA PHE A 78 6.16 -23.61 -25.57
C PHE A 78 7.01 -24.45 -24.62
N HIS A 79 6.68 -25.74 -24.49
CA HIS A 79 7.42 -26.65 -23.62
C HIS A 79 8.87 -26.82 -24.08
N ASN A 80 9.13 -26.95 -25.38
CA ASN A 80 10.47 -27.09 -25.92
C ASN A 80 11.33 -25.83 -25.70
N ILE A 81 10.75 -24.65 -25.91
CA ILE A 81 11.44 -23.37 -25.71
C ILE A 81 11.78 -23.18 -24.23
N MET A 82 10.84 -23.47 -23.33
CA MET A 82 11.03 -23.39 -21.87
C MET A 82 12.05 -24.41 -21.35
N SER A 83 12.07 -25.62 -21.91
CA SER A 83 12.93 -26.74 -21.48
C SER A 83 14.31 -26.76 -22.15
N SER A 84 14.58 -25.85 -23.09
CA SER A 84 15.88 -25.77 -23.76
C SER A 84 17.00 -25.58 -22.73
N GLY A 85 17.98 -26.48 -22.74
CA GLY A 85 19.10 -26.46 -21.78
C GLY A 85 18.77 -26.94 -20.35
N TYR A 86 17.57 -27.50 -20.11
CA TYR A 86 17.21 -28.01 -18.78
C TYR A 86 17.95 -29.31 -18.46
N ARG A 87 18.93 -29.26 -17.56
CA ARG A 87 19.71 -30.45 -17.13
C ARG A 87 18.89 -31.48 -16.34
N GLY A 88 17.74 -31.09 -15.80
CA GLY A 88 16.82 -31.98 -15.08
C GLY A 88 15.74 -32.59 -15.97
N ALA A 89 15.81 -32.40 -17.29
CA ALA A 89 14.82 -32.94 -18.20
C ALA A 89 15.01 -34.45 -18.33
N THR A 90 14.01 -35.22 -17.90
CA THR A 90 13.93 -36.64 -18.27
C THR A 90 13.35 -36.72 -19.68
N VAL A 91 13.84 -37.68 -20.47
CA VAL A 91 13.36 -37.94 -21.82
C VAL A 91 12.74 -39.32 -21.85
N SER A 92 11.55 -39.42 -22.46
CA SER A 92 10.90 -40.70 -22.73
C SER A 92 10.77 -40.93 -24.23
N LEU A 93 10.82 -42.21 -24.62
CA LEU A 93 10.56 -42.61 -25.99
C LEU A 93 9.04 -42.75 -26.17
N GLN A 94 8.43 -41.81 -26.89
CA GLN A 94 7.00 -41.83 -27.20
C GLN A 94 6.83 -41.99 -28.71
N HIS A 95 6.13 -43.05 -29.14
CA HIS A 95 5.87 -43.34 -30.55
C HIS A 95 7.13 -43.34 -31.45
N GLY A 96 8.27 -43.81 -30.91
CA GLY A 96 9.55 -43.85 -31.64
C GLY A 96 10.28 -42.51 -31.73
N GLN A 97 9.81 -41.46 -31.06
CA GLN A 97 10.49 -40.17 -30.94
C GLN A 97 10.95 -39.93 -29.50
N ILE A 98 12.13 -39.32 -29.35
CA ILE A 98 12.66 -38.87 -28.05
C ILE A 98 11.94 -37.57 -27.70
N CYS A 99 11.12 -37.61 -26.65
CA CYS A 99 10.34 -36.46 -26.16
C CYS A 99 10.78 -36.11 -24.75
N PHE A 100 10.75 -34.82 -24.40
CA PHE A 100 10.90 -34.39 -23.02
C PHE A 100 9.67 -34.79 -22.20
N ASP A 101 9.89 -35.37 -21.03
CA ASP A 101 8.80 -35.63 -20.09
C ASP A 101 8.20 -34.33 -19.59
N THR A 102 6.87 -34.30 -19.51
CA THR A 102 6.16 -33.13 -18.99
C THR A 102 6.32 -33.04 -17.49
N VAL A 103 6.98 -31.99 -17.01
CA VAL A 103 7.02 -31.66 -15.58
C VAL A 103 5.59 -31.37 -15.11
N PRO A 104 5.18 -31.81 -13.90
CA PRO A 104 3.86 -31.50 -13.35
C PRO A 104 3.58 -29.99 -13.37
N TYR A 105 2.33 -29.60 -13.62
CA TYR A 105 1.86 -28.21 -13.71
C TYR A 105 2.35 -27.39 -14.92
N THR A 106 3.23 -27.91 -15.79
CA THR A 106 3.67 -27.22 -17.03
C THR A 106 2.50 -26.86 -17.94
N LYS A 107 1.55 -27.78 -18.11
CA LYS A 107 0.32 -27.54 -18.89
C LYS A 107 -0.55 -26.45 -18.27
N SER A 108 -0.69 -26.44 -16.95
CA SER A 108 -1.44 -25.40 -16.24
C SER A 108 -0.80 -24.02 -16.36
N VAL A 109 0.54 -23.94 -16.33
CA VAL A 109 1.28 -22.69 -16.60
C VAL A 109 1.04 -22.22 -18.03
N TYR A 110 1.14 -23.11 -19.02
CA TYR A 110 0.84 -22.78 -20.41
C TYR A 110 -0.59 -22.29 -20.61
N ASP A 111 -1.58 -23.00 -20.07
CA ASP A 111 -3.00 -22.66 -20.23
C ASP A 111 -3.29 -21.29 -19.59
N HIS A 112 -2.72 -21.03 -18.41
CA HIS A 112 -2.84 -19.72 -17.76
C HIS A 112 -2.22 -18.59 -18.59
N LEU A 113 -0.99 -18.76 -19.10
CA LEU A 113 -0.34 -17.74 -19.92
C LEU A 113 -1.08 -17.52 -21.25
N THR A 114 -1.65 -18.58 -21.83
CA THR A 114 -2.48 -18.49 -23.03
C THR A 114 -3.76 -17.71 -22.74
N GLN A 115 -4.41 -17.94 -21.60
CA GLN A 115 -5.57 -17.15 -21.17
C GLN A 115 -5.22 -15.68 -20.95
N VAL A 116 -4.05 -15.38 -20.36
CA VAL A 116 -3.57 -14.00 -20.21
C VAL A 116 -3.37 -13.36 -21.59
N TYR A 117 -2.72 -14.05 -22.52
CA TYR A 117 -2.53 -13.58 -23.89
C TYR A 117 -3.87 -13.30 -24.60
N ASP A 118 -4.83 -14.22 -24.52
CA ASP A 118 -6.17 -14.05 -25.13
C ASP A 118 -6.97 -12.91 -24.48
N ALA A 119 -6.87 -12.73 -23.16
CA ALA A 119 -7.49 -11.62 -22.44
C ALA A 119 -6.95 -10.27 -22.91
N VAL A 120 -5.63 -10.16 -23.12
CA VAL A 120 -4.97 -8.95 -23.65
C VAL A 120 -5.48 -8.64 -25.06
N ARG A 121 -5.57 -9.65 -25.94
CA ARG A 121 -6.11 -9.46 -27.30
C ARG A 121 -7.56 -9.01 -27.30
N THR A 122 -8.38 -9.60 -26.45
CA THR A 122 -9.80 -9.26 -26.34
C THR A 122 -9.99 -7.82 -25.87
N ARG A 123 -9.27 -7.41 -24.82
CA ARG A 123 -9.31 -6.03 -24.29
C ARG A 123 -8.94 -4.99 -25.34
N LEU A 124 -7.93 -5.29 -26.15
CA LEU A 124 -7.39 -4.38 -27.15
C LEU A 124 -8.02 -4.57 -28.54
N SER A 125 -9.06 -5.40 -28.66
CA SER A 125 -9.77 -5.69 -29.91
C SER A 125 -8.86 -6.16 -31.06
N ILE A 126 -7.87 -6.98 -30.74
CA ILE A 126 -6.88 -7.49 -31.70
C ILE A 126 -7.36 -8.83 -32.27
N ARG A 127 -7.47 -8.92 -33.60
CA ARG A 127 -7.86 -10.15 -34.29
C ARG A 127 -6.80 -11.25 -34.16
N ARG A 128 -7.23 -12.52 -34.25
CA ARG A 128 -6.39 -13.71 -33.98
C ARG A 128 -5.27 -13.96 -35.00
N ASP A 129 -5.48 -13.52 -36.23
CA ASP A 129 -4.62 -13.63 -37.41
C ASP A 129 -3.50 -12.57 -37.45
N VAL A 130 -3.62 -11.50 -36.66
CA VAL A 130 -2.60 -10.44 -36.63
C VAL A 130 -1.37 -10.91 -35.85
N SER A 131 -0.21 -10.89 -36.49
CA SER A 131 1.08 -11.08 -35.83
C SER A 131 1.44 -9.87 -34.97
N LEU A 132 1.91 -10.12 -33.75
CA LEU A 132 2.31 -9.09 -32.79
C LEU A 132 3.83 -8.89 -32.69
N THR A 133 4.62 -9.56 -33.55
CA THR A 133 6.09 -9.47 -33.51
C THR A 133 6.63 -8.10 -33.93
N SER A 134 5.89 -7.34 -34.74
CA SER A 134 6.28 -6.01 -35.22
C SER A 134 5.89 -4.87 -34.27
N VAL A 135 5.17 -5.16 -33.17
CA VAL A 135 4.77 -4.13 -32.20
C VAL A 135 6.03 -3.51 -31.59
N PRO A 136 6.17 -2.17 -31.53
CA PRO A 136 7.36 -1.55 -30.95
C PRO A 136 7.50 -1.90 -29.46
N THR A 137 8.73 -1.91 -28.94
CA THR A 137 8.98 -2.07 -27.51
C THR A 137 8.59 -0.79 -26.77
N ALA A 138 7.79 -0.90 -25.72
CA ALA A 138 7.48 0.25 -24.88
C ALA A 138 8.74 0.76 -24.17
N ALA A 139 9.00 2.06 -24.25
CA ALA A 139 10.14 2.68 -23.55
C ALA A 139 10.03 2.54 -22.02
N HIS A 140 8.82 2.68 -21.47
CA HIS A 140 8.56 2.48 -20.04
C HIS A 140 7.12 1.98 -19.81
N PRO A 141 6.93 0.98 -18.92
CA PRO A 141 5.61 0.38 -18.68
C PRO A 141 4.71 1.23 -17.78
N PHE A 142 5.29 2.06 -16.91
CA PHE A 142 4.52 2.92 -16.02
C PHE A 142 4.40 4.32 -16.62
N ARG A 143 3.16 4.70 -16.98
CA ARG A 143 2.79 6.03 -17.51
C ARG A 143 1.52 6.54 -16.83
N ALA A 144 1.39 7.84 -16.72
CA ALA A 144 0.23 8.49 -16.12
C ALA A 144 -0.14 9.76 -16.90
N VAL A 145 -1.44 10.06 -17.01
CA VAL A 145 -1.89 11.37 -17.50
C VAL A 145 -1.90 12.32 -16.31
N ILE A 146 -1.09 13.36 -16.37
CA ILE A 146 -0.95 14.37 -15.32
C ILE A 146 -1.08 15.72 -15.98
N LYS A 147 -2.09 16.51 -15.57
CA LYS A 147 -2.43 17.80 -16.21
C LYS A 147 -2.56 17.66 -17.75
N ASN A 148 -3.28 16.63 -18.20
CA ASN A 148 -3.49 16.29 -19.62
C ASN A 148 -2.22 15.96 -20.41
N GLN A 149 -1.07 15.74 -19.75
CA GLN A 149 0.16 15.29 -20.39
C GLN A 149 0.46 13.84 -19.99
N LEU A 150 0.80 13.01 -20.97
CA LEU A 150 1.29 11.66 -20.73
C LEU A 150 2.74 11.74 -20.22
N LEU A 151 2.95 11.41 -18.95
CA LEU A 151 4.27 11.42 -18.32
C LEU A 151 4.75 10.00 -18.01
N LEU A 152 6.03 9.77 -18.28
CA LEU A 152 6.76 8.57 -17.83
C LEU A 152 7.00 8.64 -16.33
N PHE A 153 7.24 7.48 -15.72
CA PHE A 153 7.43 7.32 -14.28
C PHE A 153 8.47 8.25 -13.67
N GLU A 154 9.60 8.48 -14.37
CA GLU A 154 10.70 9.33 -13.90
C GLU A 154 10.28 10.79 -13.72
N ARG A 155 9.20 11.20 -14.39
CA ARG A 155 8.65 12.56 -14.34
C ARG A 155 7.40 12.67 -13.47
N TRP A 156 7.02 11.61 -12.76
CA TRP A 156 5.85 11.67 -11.90
C TRP A 156 6.09 12.56 -10.68
N PRO A 157 5.12 13.41 -10.31
CA PRO A 157 5.14 14.13 -9.04
C PRO A 157 5.25 13.18 -7.86
N ARG A 158 6.03 13.58 -6.84
CA ARG A 158 6.22 12.81 -5.60
C ARG A 158 4.91 12.36 -4.95
N GLY A 159 3.86 13.17 -5.02
CA GLY A 159 2.55 12.84 -4.46
C GLY A 159 1.90 11.60 -5.10
N ILE A 160 2.04 11.42 -6.41
CA ILE A 160 1.50 10.25 -7.13
C ILE A 160 2.32 9.00 -6.78
N VAL A 161 3.65 9.14 -6.77
CA VAL A 161 4.55 8.05 -6.37
C VAL A 161 4.26 7.60 -4.94
N ALA A 162 4.09 8.55 -4.00
CA ALA A 162 3.76 8.26 -2.61
C ALA A 162 2.40 7.57 -2.45
N ALA A 163 1.39 7.99 -3.22
CA ALA A 163 0.08 7.35 -3.21
C ALA A 163 0.16 5.90 -3.75
N MET A 164 0.95 5.66 -4.78
CA MET A 164 1.15 4.31 -5.34
C MET A 164 1.96 3.40 -4.41
N ALA A 165 2.95 3.95 -3.70
CA ALA A 165 3.72 3.24 -2.70
C ALA A 165 2.96 3.05 -1.37
N GLN A 166 1.76 3.62 -1.22
CA GLN A 166 0.98 3.50 0.00
C GLN A 166 0.45 2.06 0.12
N HIS A 167 1.00 1.33 1.09
CA HIS A 167 0.61 -0.05 1.41
C HIS A 167 0.00 -0.16 2.80
N SER A 168 -0.38 0.96 3.40
CA SER A 168 -1.05 0.96 4.68
C SER A 168 -2.35 0.14 4.59
N PRO A 169 -2.63 -0.74 5.56
CA PRO A 169 -3.90 -1.44 5.60
C PRO A 169 -5.05 -0.43 5.60
N ILE A 170 -6.16 -0.80 4.95
CA ILE A 170 -7.37 0.01 4.98
C ILE A 170 -7.80 0.13 6.45
N PRO A 171 -7.96 1.34 7.01
CA PRO A 171 -8.38 1.50 8.38
C PRO A 171 -9.71 0.77 8.61
N THR A 172 -9.71 -0.19 9.53
CA THR A 172 -10.91 -0.97 9.90
C THR A 172 -11.62 -0.39 11.12
N ALA A 173 -10.90 0.40 11.93
CA ALA A 173 -11.43 1.08 13.10
C ALA A 173 -11.71 2.57 12.81
N PRO A 174 -12.69 3.19 13.49
CA PRO A 174 -12.88 4.63 13.43
C PRO A 174 -11.62 5.36 13.91
N HIS A 175 -11.34 6.51 13.29
CA HIS A 175 -10.21 7.34 13.71
C HIS A 175 -10.42 7.82 15.16
N PRO A 176 -9.35 7.98 15.99
CA PRO A 176 -9.51 8.42 17.39
C PRO A 176 -10.23 9.76 17.58
N THR A 177 -10.27 10.61 16.55
CA THR A 177 -10.96 11.90 16.55
C THR A 177 -12.38 11.83 16.01
N HIS A 178 -12.93 10.63 15.82
CA HIS A 178 -14.27 10.44 15.27
C HIS A 178 -15.33 10.92 16.26
N THR A 179 -16.14 11.87 15.83
CA THR A 179 -17.30 12.40 16.57
C THR A 179 -18.44 12.69 15.60
N PRO A 180 -19.67 12.99 16.05
CA PRO A 180 -20.75 13.40 15.16
C PRO A 180 -20.37 14.58 14.24
N GLU A 181 -19.53 15.50 14.72
CA GLU A 181 -19.00 16.65 13.97
C GLU A 181 -17.86 16.24 13.01
N ARG A 182 -17.27 15.06 13.19
CA ARG A 182 -16.18 14.50 12.37
C ARG A 182 -16.44 13.03 12.03
N PRO A 183 -17.45 12.73 11.19
CA PRO A 183 -17.96 11.37 10.99
C PRO A 183 -17.07 10.48 10.12
N GLY A 184 -16.02 11.03 9.49
CA GLY A 184 -15.26 10.33 8.47
C GLY A 184 -13.76 10.58 8.51
N HIS A 185 -13.02 9.73 7.79
CA HIS A 185 -11.56 9.78 7.74
C HIS A 185 -11.02 11.08 7.10
N ASP A 186 -11.76 11.68 6.14
CA ASP A 186 -11.37 12.95 5.53
C ASP A 186 -11.54 14.15 6.49
N ALA A 187 -12.60 14.14 7.29
CA ALA A 187 -12.81 15.12 8.36
C ALA A 187 -11.70 15.00 9.42
N ALA A 188 -11.41 13.77 9.86
CA ALA A 188 -10.30 13.48 10.78
C ALA A 188 -8.93 13.90 10.23
N LYS A 189 -8.67 13.68 8.94
CA LYS A 189 -7.44 14.11 8.26
C LYS A 189 -7.31 15.63 8.24
N THR A 190 -8.39 16.33 7.92
CA THR A 190 -8.42 17.81 7.93
C THR A 190 -8.18 18.36 9.32
N TYR A 191 -8.89 17.82 10.32
CA TYR A 191 -8.73 18.18 11.71
C TYR A 191 -7.30 17.94 12.21
N THR A 192 -6.72 16.76 11.96
CA THR A 192 -5.33 16.45 12.34
C THR A 192 -4.32 17.37 11.66
N ARG A 193 -4.56 17.76 10.41
CA ARG A 193 -3.72 18.73 9.69
C ARG A 193 -3.77 20.11 10.35
N LEU A 194 -4.97 20.59 10.71
CA LEU A 194 -5.15 21.87 11.39
C LEU A 194 -4.54 21.84 12.79
N LEU A 195 -4.80 20.79 13.58
CA LEU A 195 -4.18 20.56 14.88
C LEU A 195 -2.65 20.64 14.77
N LYS A 196 -2.04 19.87 13.86
CA LYS A 196 -0.59 19.90 13.63
C LYS A 196 -0.09 21.30 13.25
N ARG A 197 -0.87 22.09 12.52
CA ARG A 197 -0.51 23.47 12.18
C ARG A 197 -0.53 24.38 13.41
N CYS A 198 -1.51 24.22 14.30
CA CYS A 198 -1.59 24.96 15.56
C CYS A 198 -0.44 24.58 16.50
N LEU A 199 -0.16 23.29 16.66
CA LEU A 199 0.86 22.79 17.59
C LEU A 199 2.29 23.16 17.19
N ARG A 200 2.56 23.51 15.92
CA ARG A 200 3.89 23.97 15.46
C ARG A 200 4.42 25.20 16.19
N TRP A 201 3.52 26.00 16.77
CA TRP A 201 3.87 27.24 17.46
C TRP A 201 3.95 27.07 18.98
N THR A 202 3.84 25.84 19.47
CA THR A 202 3.78 25.53 20.90
C THR A 202 5.07 24.87 21.38
N THR A 203 5.34 24.93 22.69
CA THR A 203 6.49 24.23 23.28
C THR A 203 6.31 22.71 23.18
N PRO A 204 7.38 21.89 23.24
CA PRO A 204 7.26 20.44 23.12
C PRO A 204 6.27 19.79 24.08
N VAL A 205 6.26 20.22 25.35
CA VAL A 205 5.32 19.71 26.36
C VAL A 205 3.88 20.11 26.01
N HIS A 206 3.68 21.36 25.57
CA HIS A 206 2.37 21.88 25.20
C HIS A 206 1.82 21.16 23.96
N CYS A 207 2.66 20.90 22.96
CA CYS A 207 2.32 20.09 21.80
C CYS A 207 1.92 18.67 22.20
N ASP A 208 2.72 18.02 23.04
CA ASP A 208 2.51 16.63 23.45
C ASP A 208 1.20 16.45 24.25
N VAL A 209 0.94 17.33 25.22
CA VAL A 209 -0.29 17.29 26.04
C VAL A 209 -1.54 17.45 25.17
N TRP A 210 -1.60 18.43 24.27
CA TRP A 210 -2.75 18.60 23.37
C TRP A 210 -2.89 17.46 22.37
N PHE A 211 -1.77 16.97 21.83
CA PHE A 211 -1.80 15.87 20.87
C PHE A 211 -2.32 14.59 21.52
N ARG A 212 -1.88 14.29 22.75
CA ARG A 212 -2.38 13.14 23.53
C ARG A 212 -3.84 13.29 23.91
N ALA A 213 -4.26 14.46 24.40
CA ALA A 213 -5.67 14.72 24.73
C ALA A 213 -6.58 14.56 23.51
N THR A 214 -6.15 15.08 22.35
CA THR A 214 -6.96 15.09 21.12
C THR A 214 -7.07 13.72 20.45
N LEU A 215 -6.01 12.92 20.51
CA LEU A 215 -6.00 11.58 19.91
C LEU A 215 -6.35 10.47 20.92
N ILE A 216 -6.74 10.84 22.14
CA ILE A 216 -7.04 9.90 23.23
C ILE A 216 -5.87 8.91 23.41
N MET A 217 -4.64 9.42 23.36
CA MET A 217 -3.46 8.58 23.50
C MET A 217 -3.20 8.28 24.97
N LEU A 218 -3.15 6.99 25.28
CA LEU A 218 -2.75 6.48 26.59
C LEU A 218 -1.29 6.87 26.92
N PRO A 219 -0.91 6.81 28.21
CA PRO A 219 0.48 6.95 28.65
C PRO A 219 1.45 6.18 27.76
N VAL A 220 2.50 6.84 27.28
CA VAL A 220 3.48 6.27 26.34
C VAL A 220 4.18 5.07 26.98
N ASN A 221 4.34 5.13 28.29
CA ASN A 221 5.00 4.12 29.10
C ASN A 221 4.15 2.88 29.37
N SER A 222 2.87 2.87 28.98
CA SER A 222 2.00 1.70 29.13
C SER A 222 2.47 0.47 28.35
N ARG A 223 3.35 0.65 27.35
CA ARG A 223 3.96 -0.43 26.56
C ARG A 223 5.05 -1.18 27.32
N TYR A 224 5.59 -0.58 28.38
CA TYR A 224 6.70 -1.12 29.16
C TYR A 224 6.27 -1.60 30.55
N LYS A 225 4.98 -1.93 30.73
CA LYS A 225 4.44 -2.48 31.98
C LYS A 225 5.18 -3.72 32.51
N HIS A 226 5.97 -4.40 31.68
CA HIS A 226 6.79 -5.57 32.03
C HIS A 226 8.23 -5.24 32.47
N ARG A 227 8.68 -3.99 32.37
CA ARG A 227 10.02 -3.51 32.80
C ARG A 227 10.17 -2.85 34.18
N PRO A 228 9.13 -2.68 35.04
CA PRO A 228 9.31 -1.96 36.31
C PRO A 228 10.39 -2.53 37.22
N ASP A 229 10.60 -3.85 37.18
CA ASP A 229 11.58 -4.55 38.04
C ASP A 229 13.04 -4.27 37.64
N VAL A 230 13.27 -3.79 36.42
CA VAL A 230 14.60 -3.48 35.87
C VAL A 230 14.86 -1.98 35.86
N ASP A 231 13.85 -1.19 35.49
CA ASP A 231 13.94 0.26 35.48
C ASP A 231 12.56 0.89 35.77
N ARG A 232 12.42 1.39 37.00
CA ARG A 232 11.21 2.07 37.44
C ARG A 232 11.02 3.45 36.79
N ALA A 233 12.08 4.07 36.26
CA ALA A 233 11.97 5.34 35.54
C ALA A 233 11.14 5.20 34.25
N VAL A 234 11.05 3.99 33.70
CA VAL A 234 10.22 3.70 32.53
C VAL A 234 8.73 3.88 32.83
N LEU A 235 8.28 3.80 34.09
CA LEU A 235 6.89 4.10 34.44
C LEU A 235 6.65 5.58 34.77
N GLN A 236 7.69 6.40 34.90
CA GLN A 236 7.54 7.78 35.35
C GLN A 236 7.00 8.69 34.25
N CYS A 237 6.38 9.79 34.67
CA CYS A 237 5.82 10.80 33.79
C CYS A 237 6.85 11.31 32.80
N SER A 238 6.52 11.26 31.51
CA SER A 238 7.36 11.73 30.40
C SER A 238 7.68 13.23 30.47
N HIS A 239 6.97 13.99 31.29
CA HIS A 239 7.24 15.40 31.53
C HIS A 239 8.24 15.64 32.68
N GLY A 240 8.71 14.60 33.37
CA GLY A 240 9.78 14.70 34.37
C GLY A 240 9.35 15.17 35.76
N CYS A 241 8.12 14.86 36.18
CA CYS A 241 7.67 15.10 37.57
C CYS A 241 7.87 13.89 38.50
N SER A 242 8.53 12.84 38.03
CA SER A 242 8.87 11.60 38.76
C SER A 242 7.70 10.77 39.29
N ALA A 243 6.45 11.26 39.16
CA ALA A 243 5.24 10.48 39.44
C ALA A 243 5.02 9.42 38.35
N ASP A 244 4.32 8.33 38.69
CA ASP A 244 3.94 7.31 37.71
C ASP A 244 3.03 7.90 36.61
N GLU A 245 3.30 7.56 35.36
CA GLU A 245 2.57 8.05 34.19
C GLU A 245 1.22 7.33 34.07
N THR A 246 0.18 7.90 34.68
CA THR A 246 -1.21 7.54 34.38
C THR A 246 -1.87 8.62 33.50
N ILE A 247 -3.10 8.39 33.03
CA ILE A 247 -3.76 9.32 32.09
C ILE A 247 -3.97 10.71 32.72
N GLU A 248 -4.37 10.76 33.99
CA GLU A 248 -4.61 12.00 34.73
C GLU A 248 -3.31 12.78 35.03
N PRO A 249 -2.23 12.17 35.56
CA PRO A 249 -0.90 12.78 35.64
C PRO A 249 -0.38 13.29 34.30
N ALA A 250 -0.39 12.47 33.24
CA ALA A 250 0.17 12.86 31.95
C ALA A 250 -0.59 14.04 31.33
N LEU A 251 -1.91 14.06 31.47
CA LEU A 251 -2.75 15.06 30.82
C LEU A 251 -3.10 16.25 31.72
N HIS A 252 -3.10 16.15 33.05
CA HIS A 252 -3.64 17.18 33.93
C HIS A 252 -2.82 17.41 35.21
N ALA A 253 -2.57 16.38 36.02
CA ALA A 253 -2.02 16.54 37.36
C ALA A 253 -0.49 16.77 37.41
N CYS A 254 0.25 16.45 36.34
CA CYS A 254 1.68 16.82 36.25
C CYS A 254 1.82 18.35 36.37
N PRO A 255 2.75 18.89 37.19
CA PRO A 255 2.93 20.34 37.34
C PRO A 255 3.15 21.07 36.02
N LYS A 256 3.84 20.45 35.05
CA LYS A 256 4.04 21.03 33.72
C LYS A 256 2.76 21.05 32.88
N ALA A 257 1.93 20.02 32.96
CA ALA A 257 0.63 19.98 32.29
C ALA A 257 -0.39 20.92 32.95
N SER A 258 -0.47 20.90 34.29
CA SER A 258 -1.34 21.76 35.09
C SER A 258 -1.06 23.25 34.86
N ALA A 259 0.22 23.65 34.79
CA ALA A 259 0.60 25.02 34.46
C ALA A 259 0.10 25.44 33.07
N LEU A 260 0.12 24.53 32.09
CA LEU A 260 -0.43 24.80 30.75
C LEU A 260 -1.94 25.00 30.80
N TRP A 261 -2.68 24.19 31.54
CA TRP A 261 -4.12 24.38 31.68
C TRP A 261 -4.48 25.65 32.42
N THR A 262 -3.69 26.05 33.42
CA THR A 262 -3.87 27.33 34.10
C THR A 262 -3.65 28.50 33.15
N LEU A 263 -2.64 28.41 32.28
CA LEU A 263 -2.39 29.41 31.24
C LEU A 263 -3.57 29.50 30.27
N HIS A 264 -4.07 28.37 29.76
CA HIS A 264 -5.23 28.33 28.89
C HIS A 264 -6.50 28.82 29.59
N GLN A 265 -6.72 28.42 30.84
CA GLN A 265 -7.84 28.86 31.64
C GLN A 265 -7.85 30.38 31.76
N THR A 266 -6.69 30.99 31.99
CA THR A 266 -6.55 32.44 32.08
C THR A 266 -6.90 33.10 30.74
N ALA A 267 -6.28 32.64 29.66
CA ALA A 267 -6.43 33.23 28.32
C ALA A 267 -7.85 33.07 27.74
N TRP A 268 -8.55 31.98 28.05
CA TRP A 268 -9.85 31.65 27.45
C TRP A 268 -11.05 31.85 28.39
N SER A 269 -10.80 32.22 29.66
CA SER A 269 -11.86 32.55 30.63
C SER A 269 -12.85 33.60 30.12
N CYS A 270 -12.38 34.58 29.34
CA CYS A 270 -13.21 35.62 28.75
C CYS A 270 -14.28 35.08 27.78
N PHE A 271 -14.04 33.91 27.18
CA PHE A 271 -14.97 33.18 26.31
C PHE A 271 -15.79 32.12 27.06
N GLY A 272 -15.64 32.02 28.39
CA GLY A 272 -16.36 31.06 29.21
C GLY A 272 -15.84 29.63 29.11
N ILE A 273 -14.66 29.42 28.53
CA ILE A 273 -14.06 28.10 28.36
C ILE A 273 -13.35 27.68 29.66
N GLY A 274 -13.65 26.47 30.13
CA GLY A 274 -13.07 25.88 31.34
C GLY A 274 -12.21 24.65 31.02
N PHE A 275 -11.00 24.57 31.58
CA PHE A 275 -10.07 23.44 31.40
C PHE A 275 -10.12 22.47 32.59
N SER A 276 -11.32 22.02 32.94
CA SER A 276 -11.49 20.95 33.93
C SER A 276 -11.04 19.60 33.37
N TRP A 277 -10.81 18.61 34.24
CA TRP A 277 -10.52 17.23 33.82
C TRP A 277 -11.56 16.67 32.83
N LEU A 278 -12.85 16.96 33.06
CA LEU A 278 -13.94 16.55 32.17
C LEU A 278 -13.82 17.19 30.78
N CYS A 279 -13.41 18.45 30.71
CA CYS A 279 -13.24 19.17 29.44
C CYS A 279 -11.97 18.72 28.70
N ILE A 280 -10.89 18.41 29.42
CA ILE A 280 -9.63 17.93 28.82
C ILE A 280 -9.82 16.54 28.20
N THR A 281 -10.64 15.69 28.82
CA THR A 281 -10.96 14.35 28.33
C THR A 281 -12.07 14.32 27.29
N ASN A 282 -12.80 15.43 27.11
CA ASN A 282 -13.85 15.59 26.10
C ASN A 282 -13.75 16.96 25.41
N ILE A 283 -12.83 17.06 24.44
CA ILE A 283 -12.53 18.32 23.73
C ILE A 283 -13.74 18.84 22.93
N ASP A 284 -14.61 17.98 22.44
CA ASP A 284 -15.82 18.43 21.72
C ASP A 284 -16.91 18.95 22.66
N GLY A 285 -16.76 18.71 23.97
CA GLY A 285 -17.65 19.22 25.01
C GLY A 285 -17.36 20.66 25.45
N PHE A 286 -16.42 21.38 24.84
CA PHE A 286 -16.17 22.79 25.19
C PHE A 286 -17.38 23.64 24.84
N THR A 287 -17.94 24.30 25.86
CA THR A 287 -18.99 25.29 25.70
C THR A 287 -18.40 26.69 25.78
N THR A 288 -18.99 27.63 25.05
CA THR A 288 -18.60 29.04 25.06
C THR A 288 -19.73 29.91 25.55
N ASN A 289 -19.40 31.05 26.14
CA ASN A 289 -20.38 32.08 26.47
C ASN A 289 -20.75 32.91 25.22
N GLY A 290 -21.64 33.89 25.39
CA GLY A 290 -22.08 34.75 24.28
C GLY A 290 -20.96 35.53 23.56
N ARG A 291 -19.79 35.72 24.17
CA ARG A 291 -18.61 36.33 23.52
C ARG A 291 -17.85 35.34 22.64
N GLY A 292 -17.84 34.06 23.00
CA GLY A 292 -17.17 33.00 22.23
C GLY A 292 -18.03 32.42 21.10
N ALA A 293 -19.36 32.49 21.21
CA ALA A 293 -20.29 31.94 20.22
C ALA A 293 -20.02 32.38 18.76
N PRO A 294 -19.69 33.65 18.46
CA PRO A 294 -19.36 34.08 17.09
C PRO A 294 -18.09 33.40 16.54
N HIS A 295 -17.12 33.07 17.40
CA HIS A 295 -15.84 32.49 17.02
C HIS A 295 -15.91 30.98 16.75
N MET A 296 -16.93 30.28 17.28
CA MET A 296 -17.14 28.86 17.02
C MET A 296 -17.43 28.59 15.53
N SER A 297 -18.07 29.53 14.84
CA SER A 297 -18.33 29.43 13.40
C SER A 297 -17.05 29.39 12.54
N ALA A 298 -15.92 29.90 13.04
CA ALA A 298 -14.64 29.92 12.34
C ALA A 298 -13.88 28.58 12.43
N LEU A 299 -14.39 27.60 13.18
CA LEU A 299 -13.81 26.26 13.34
C LEU A 299 -14.33 25.23 12.32
N PHE A 300 -15.37 25.58 11.57
CA PHE A 300 -16.02 24.77 10.53
C PHE A 300 -15.82 25.37 9.14
#